data_AF-A0A1I3NBA9-F1
#
_entry.id   AF-A0A1I3NBA9-F1
#
_cell.length_a   1.000
_cell.length_b   1.000
_cell.length_c   1.000
_cell.angle_alpha   90.00
_cell.angle_beta   90.00
_cell.angle_gamma   90.00
#
_symmetry.space_group_name_H-M   'P 1'
#
loop_
_entity.id
_entity.type
_entity.pdbx_description
1 polymer ?
#
loop_
_entity_poly.entity_id
_entity_poly.type
_entity_poly.pdbx_seq_one_letter_code
_entity_poly.pdbx_strand_id
1 'polypeptide(L)'
;MINPEKEREFAELASKAKACTLCPRMAESVRVIGPASGSIAAPILIIGEAPGRLGADASAIPFHGDKAGENFETLLEQVGLSRHDCFITNAVLCNPKDENGNNSTPSRSEVNNCSRFLKRQVDLVSPRIVVTLGAQALNAIKSIEPHEIELSSALRKTWNWYGRTLIALYHPGQRAMVHRSFLNQLADYQFLAETFRRTVRQRVALGIAPTSATVAQIAEKLATQPNGISYFALHKLFYLAEYEYYRHNNRRMTSAYIVRQKEGPYVFEMHIKKLSKAIKNLKVWNDRDRLIVKAGGRFDLFALRASNEYDDILKYISDKYANSTDGDLKRIVYLTAPMRQMLRREKKLGESTFNKAIDFSVISTAS
;
A
#
# COMPACT_ATOMS: atom_id res chain seq x y z
N MET A 1 -5.08 9.47 17.70
CA MET A 1 -6.26 8.62 17.46
C MET A 1 -7.08 9.25 16.34
N ILE A 2 -7.51 8.46 15.35
CA ILE A 2 -8.33 8.95 14.22
C ILE A 2 -9.74 9.23 14.74
N ASN A 3 -10.37 10.33 14.32
CA ASN A 3 -11.76 10.65 14.70
C ASN A 3 -12.72 9.58 14.11
N PRO A 4 -13.47 8.82 14.93
CA PRO A 4 -14.40 7.79 14.46
C PRO A 4 -15.49 8.31 13.51
N GLU A 5 -15.92 9.55 13.68
CA GLU A 5 -16.89 10.20 12.80
C GLU A 5 -16.32 10.36 11.39
N LYS A 6 -15.06 10.76 11.30
CA LYS A 6 -14.32 10.92 10.04
C LYS A 6 -14.18 9.58 9.29
N GLU A 7 -13.95 8.48 10.03
CA GLU A 7 -13.92 7.13 9.45
C GLU A 7 -15.28 6.74 8.87
N ARG A 8 -16.37 7.04 9.60
CA ARG A 8 -17.73 6.80 9.13
C ARG A 8 -18.06 7.62 7.88
N GLU A 9 -17.77 8.92 7.87
CA GLU A 9 -17.99 9.79 6.71
C GLU A 9 -17.23 9.30 5.47
N PHE A 10 -15.99 8.85 5.66
CA PHE A 10 -15.21 8.27 4.56
C PHE A 10 -15.80 6.94 4.06
N ALA A 11 -16.29 6.09 4.96
CA ALA A 11 -16.96 4.85 4.57
C ALA A 11 -18.24 5.13 3.76
N GLU A 12 -19.04 6.12 4.16
CA GLU A 12 -20.21 6.59 3.41
C GLU A 12 -19.83 7.15 2.03
N LEU A 13 -18.75 7.93 1.94
CA LEU A 13 -18.22 8.43 0.67
C LEU A 13 -17.79 7.28 -0.26
N ALA A 14 -17.05 6.31 0.27
CA ALA A 14 -16.59 5.15 -0.49
C ALA A 14 -17.78 4.32 -0.99
N SER A 15 -18.83 4.17 -0.19
CA SER A 15 -20.07 3.50 -0.60
C SER A 15 -20.75 4.21 -1.78
N LYS A 16 -20.93 5.53 -1.68
CA LYS A 16 -21.50 6.37 -2.77
C LYS A 16 -20.66 6.30 -4.05
N ALA A 17 -19.33 6.33 -3.91
CA ALA A 17 -18.43 6.21 -5.05
C ALA A 17 -18.53 4.84 -5.72
N LYS A 18 -18.58 3.75 -4.95
CA LYS A 18 -18.72 2.38 -5.49
C LYS A 18 -20.02 2.16 -6.26
N ALA A 19 -21.09 2.84 -5.87
CA ALA A 19 -22.39 2.81 -6.55
C ALA A 19 -22.48 3.75 -7.78
N CYS A 20 -21.44 4.53 -8.08
CA CYS A 20 -21.47 5.50 -9.17
C CYS A 20 -21.45 4.83 -10.56
N THR A 21 -22.32 5.29 -11.47
CA THR A 21 -22.45 4.80 -12.85
C THR A 21 -22.36 5.89 -13.92
N LEU A 22 -21.90 7.10 -13.55
CA LEU A 22 -21.91 8.27 -14.45
C LEU A 22 -21.03 8.15 -15.71
N CYS A 23 -20.13 7.17 -15.78
CA CYS A 23 -19.21 6.99 -16.90
C CYS A 23 -19.39 5.59 -17.52
N PRO A 24 -20.21 5.44 -18.58
CA PRO A 24 -20.58 4.14 -19.13
C PRO A 24 -19.40 3.24 -19.53
N ARG A 25 -18.35 3.79 -20.16
CA ARG A 25 -17.18 2.99 -20.58
C ARG A 25 -16.35 2.42 -19.41
N MET A 26 -16.62 2.86 -18.19
CA MET A 26 -15.96 2.41 -16.97
C MET A 26 -16.94 1.69 -16.02
N ALA A 27 -18.11 1.27 -16.53
CA ALA A 27 -19.14 0.60 -15.75
C ALA A 27 -18.62 -0.66 -15.05
N GLU A 28 -17.82 -1.45 -15.77
CA GLU A 28 -17.22 -2.72 -15.32
C GLU A 28 -15.93 -2.56 -14.51
N SER A 29 -15.43 -1.33 -14.38
CA SER A 29 -14.19 -1.10 -13.62
C SER A 29 -14.43 -0.99 -12.13
N VAL A 30 -13.46 -1.47 -11.36
CA VAL A 30 -13.46 -1.33 -9.91
C VAL A 30 -13.33 0.15 -9.56
N ARG A 31 -14.12 0.59 -8.59
CA ARG A 31 -14.01 1.92 -7.99
C ARG A 31 -12.96 1.85 -6.90
N VAL A 32 -11.75 2.30 -7.21
CA VAL A 32 -10.58 2.24 -6.33
C VAL A 32 -10.67 3.33 -5.28
N ILE A 33 -11.50 3.09 -4.28
CA ILE A 33 -11.66 3.92 -3.10
C ILE A 33 -12.01 3.04 -1.90
N GLY A 34 -11.35 3.29 -0.78
CA GLY A 34 -11.60 2.59 0.47
C GLY A 34 -10.38 2.54 1.36
N PRO A 35 -10.37 1.65 2.36
CA PRO A 35 -9.29 1.58 3.35
C PRO A 35 -7.90 1.30 2.77
N ALA A 36 -7.83 0.70 1.57
CA ALA A 36 -6.60 0.46 0.82
C ALA A 36 -5.83 1.74 0.47
N SER A 37 -6.54 2.87 0.41
CA SER A 37 -5.96 4.19 0.12
C SER A 37 -5.03 4.67 1.22
N GLY A 38 -5.14 4.14 2.44
CA GLY A 38 -4.31 4.56 3.58
C GLY A 38 -5.12 5.29 4.66
N SER A 39 -4.40 5.85 5.63
CA SER A 39 -5.03 6.53 6.77
C SER A 39 -5.70 7.83 6.35
N ILE A 40 -6.94 8.06 6.77
CA ILE A 40 -7.64 9.36 6.58
C ILE A 40 -7.06 10.49 7.47
N ALA A 41 -6.06 10.18 8.29
CA ALA A 41 -5.26 11.15 9.02
C ALA A 41 -3.83 11.27 8.44
N ALA A 42 -3.58 10.70 7.26
CA ALA A 42 -2.27 10.75 6.63
C ALA A 42 -1.86 12.21 6.34
N PRO A 43 -0.61 12.58 6.66
CA PRO A 43 -0.12 13.93 6.42
C PRO A 43 0.15 14.22 4.94
N ILE A 44 0.35 13.18 4.11
CA ILE A 44 0.57 13.28 2.67
C ILE A 44 -0.65 12.68 1.95
N LEU A 45 -1.21 13.41 0.98
CA LEU A 45 -2.19 12.91 0.01
C LEU A 45 -1.54 12.83 -1.37
N ILE A 46 -1.51 11.63 -1.96
CA ILE A 46 -0.96 11.38 -3.29
C ILE A 46 -2.12 11.13 -4.26
N ILE A 47 -2.15 11.86 -5.37
CA ILE A 47 -3.22 11.84 -6.38
C ILE A 47 -2.62 11.45 -7.73
N GLY A 48 -2.97 10.26 -8.22
CA GLY A 48 -2.72 9.84 -9.60
C GLY A 48 -3.82 10.24 -10.58
N GLU A 49 -3.67 9.85 -11.84
CA GLU A 49 -4.67 10.12 -12.90
C GLU A 49 -5.88 9.19 -12.77
N ALA A 50 -5.66 7.89 -12.89
CA ALA A 50 -6.67 6.85 -12.82
C ALA A 50 -6.05 5.48 -12.48
N PRO A 51 -6.83 4.51 -11.96
CA PRO A 51 -6.41 3.12 -11.83
C PRO A 51 -5.90 2.53 -13.14
N GLY A 52 -4.86 1.69 -13.08
CA GLY A 52 -4.41 0.87 -14.21
C GLY A 52 -5.13 -0.48 -14.25
N ARG A 53 -5.45 -0.98 -15.46
CA ARG A 53 -6.15 -2.25 -15.72
C ARG A 53 -5.55 -3.46 -15.00
N LEU A 54 -4.24 -3.67 -15.16
CA LEU A 54 -3.53 -4.79 -14.53
C LEU A 54 -3.16 -4.53 -13.07
N GLY A 55 -3.39 -3.32 -12.59
CA GLY A 55 -2.98 -2.88 -11.26
C GLY A 55 -4.17 -2.68 -10.34
N ALA A 56 -4.52 -1.43 -10.12
CA ALA A 56 -5.54 -1.04 -9.16
C ALA A 56 -6.97 -1.44 -9.57
N ASP A 57 -7.26 -1.57 -10.88
CA ASP A 57 -8.57 -2.08 -11.35
C ASP A 57 -8.77 -3.56 -10.96
N ALA A 58 -7.69 -4.35 -10.94
CA ALA A 58 -7.73 -5.76 -10.56
C ALA A 58 -7.63 -5.97 -9.03
N SER A 59 -6.80 -5.17 -8.34
CA SER A 59 -6.49 -5.37 -6.92
C SER A 59 -7.37 -4.56 -5.96
N ALA A 60 -8.06 -3.52 -6.45
CA ALA A 60 -8.69 -2.48 -5.66
C ALA A 60 -7.74 -1.74 -4.69
N ILE A 61 -6.42 -1.81 -4.95
CA ILE A 61 -5.38 -1.11 -4.18
C ILE A 61 -4.71 -0.09 -5.11
N PRO A 62 -4.74 1.22 -4.79
CA PRO A 62 -4.17 2.25 -5.67
C PRO A 62 -2.65 2.07 -5.78
N PHE A 63 -2.10 2.27 -6.99
CA PHE A 63 -0.67 2.12 -7.30
C PHE A 63 -0.07 0.76 -6.87
N HIS A 64 -0.79 -0.35 -7.12
CA HIS A 64 -0.33 -1.70 -6.83
C HIS A 64 -0.61 -2.66 -8.01
N GLY A 65 0.18 -3.73 -8.13
CA GLY A 65 -0.04 -4.84 -9.08
C GLY A 65 0.51 -4.64 -10.49
N ASP A 66 0.78 -3.39 -10.90
CA ASP A 66 1.38 -3.06 -12.20
C ASP A 66 2.76 -2.39 -12.09
N LYS A 67 3.38 -2.13 -13.24
CA LYS A 67 4.74 -1.56 -13.30
C LYS A 67 4.82 -0.14 -12.73
N ALA A 68 3.75 0.65 -12.87
CA ALA A 68 3.72 2.01 -12.31
C ALA A 68 3.64 1.96 -10.78
N GLY A 69 2.83 1.04 -10.24
CA GLY A 69 2.81 0.72 -8.82
C GLY A 69 4.16 0.24 -8.30
N GLU A 70 4.80 -0.73 -8.97
CA GLU A 70 6.14 -1.20 -8.57
C GLU A 70 7.17 -0.06 -8.46
N ASN A 71 7.19 0.83 -9.45
CA ASN A 71 8.09 1.97 -9.46
C ASN A 71 7.74 2.99 -8.36
N PHE A 72 6.44 3.29 -8.19
CA PHE A 72 5.93 4.17 -7.14
C PHE A 72 6.39 3.72 -5.76
N GLU A 73 6.21 2.43 -5.46
CA GLU A 73 6.64 1.85 -4.20
C GLU A 73 8.15 1.92 -4.02
N THR A 74 8.92 1.59 -5.06
CA THR A 74 10.38 1.63 -5.00
C THR A 74 10.86 3.06 -4.69
N LEU A 75 10.24 4.06 -5.30
CA LEU A 75 10.58 5.47 -5.07
C LEU A 75 10.25 5.90 -3.64
N LEU A 76 9.08 5.54 -3.10
CA LEU A 76 8.74 5.81 -1.70
C LEU A 76 9.73 5.15 -0.73
N GLU A 77 9.98 3.85 -0.92
CA GLU A 77 10.87 3.05 -0.09
C GLU A 77 12.29 3.65 -0.07
N GLN A 78 12.84 4.03 -1.24
CA GLN A 78 14.19 4.58 -1.35
C GLN A 78 14.38 5.93 -0.66
N VAL A 79 13.29 6.67 -0.41
CA VAL A 79 13.34 7.97 0.28
C VAL A 79 12.93 7.87 1.73
N GLY A 80 12.68 6.65 2.23
CA GLY A 80 12.29 6.39 3.62
C GLY A 80 10.87 6.84 3.93
N LEU A 81 9.98 6.84 2.93
CA LEU A 81 8.54 7.00 3.11
C LEU A 81 7.86 5.63 2.99
N SER A 82 6.72 5.50 3.65
CA SER A 82 5.88 4.30 3.60
C SER A 82 4.45 4.64 3.20
N ARG A 83 3.66 3.61 2.87
CA ARG A 83 2.21 3.77 2.68
C ARG A 83 1.48 4.24 3.94
N HIS A 84 2.06 4.06 5.14
CA HIS A 84 1.48 4.58 6.36
C HIS A 84 1.54 6.11 6.45
N ASP A 85 2.48 6.74 5.76
CA ASP A 85 2.64 8.20 5.70
C ASP A 85 1.68 8.86 4.71
N CYS A 86 1.02 8.06 3.87
CA CYS A 86 0.28 8.53 2.70
C CYS A 86 -1.18 8.08 2.72
N PHE A 87 -2.05 8.95 2.24
CA PHE A 87 -3.32 8.56 1.64
C PHE A 87 -3.15 8.65 0.12
N ILE A 88 -3.51 7.61 -0.61
CA ILE A 88 -3.25 7.47 -2.05
C ILE A 88 -4.60 7.29 -2.76
N THR A 89 -4.85 8.14 -3.74
CA THR A 89 -6.05 8.13 -4.58
C THR A 89 -5.72 8.46 -6.03
N ASN A 90 -6.73 8.50 -6.87
CA ASN A 90 -6.66 9.01 -8.24
C ASN A 90 -7.73 10.09 -8.45
N ALA A 91 -7.52 10.93 -9.46
CA ALA A 91 -8.49 11.93 -9.87
C ALA A 91 -9.79 11.29 -10.40
N VAL A 92 -9.66 10.20 -11.16
CA VAL A 92 -10.79 9.33 -11.54
C VAL A 92 -10.64 7.99 -10.84
N LEU A 93 -11.71 7.50 -10.20
CA LEU A 93 -11.68 6.29 -9.37
C LEU A 93 -11.84 4.97 -10.13
N CYS A 94 -12.17 5.01 -11.43
CA CYS A 94 -12.35 3.84 -12.28
C CYS A 94 -11.26 3.80 -13.37
N ASN A 95 -10.94 2.64 -13.92
CA ASN A 95 -9.99 2.54 -15.04
C ASN A 95 -10.64 2.94 -16.38
N PRO A 96 -10.23 4.06 -17.00
CA PRO A 96 -10.63 4.40 -18.37
C PRO A 96 -10.02 3.41 -19.37
N LYS A 97 -10.87 2.66 -20.07
CA LYS A 97 -10.46 1.70 -21.12
C LYS A 97 -10.76 2.28 -22.52
N ASP A 98 -9.87 2.05 -23.47
CA ASP A 98 -10.17 2.23 -24.89
C ASP A 98 -10.99 1.05 -25.44
N GLU A 99 -11.35 1.10 -26.72
CA GLU A 99 -12.11 0.06 -27.42
C GLU A 99 -11.42 -1.32 -27.43
N ASN A 100 -10.09 -1.35 -27.25
CA ASN A 100 -9.28 -2.56 -27.18
C ASN A 100 -9.07 -3.04 -25.73
N GLY A 101 -9.70 -2.37 -24.76
CA GLY A 101 -9.54 -2.68 -23.34
C GLY A 101 -8.20 -2.24 -22.75
N ASN A 102 -7.44 -1.36 -23.40
CA ASN A 102 -6.20 -0.81 -22.86
C ASN A 102 -6.44 0.45 -22.02
N ASN A 103 -5.49 0.78 -21.15
CA ASN A 103 -5.54 2.01 -20.37
C ASN A 103 -5.55 3.23 -21.30
N SER A 104 -6.53 4.11 -21.09
CA SER A 104 -6.72 5.36 -21.80
C SER A 104 -6.66 6.54 -20.82
N THR A 105 -6.61 7.77 -21.33
CA THR A 105 -6.71 8.98 -20.49
C THR A 105 -8.19 9.29 -20.23
N PRO A 106 -8.60 9.69 -19.01
CA PRO A 106 -9.96 10.13 -18.77
C PRO A 106 -10.22 11.46 -19.48
N SER A 107 -11.41 11.58 -20.07
CA SER A 107 -11.90 12.82 -20.65
C SER A 107 -12.18 13.87 -19.56
N ARG A 108 -12.30 15.14 -19.96
CA ARG A 108 -12.67 16.23 -19.04
C ARG A 108 -14.00 15.97 -18.34
N SER A 109 -14.98 15.40 -19.05
CA SER A 109 -16.28 15.04 -18.48
C SER A 109 -16.14 13.97 -17.39
N GLU A 110 -15.31 12.95 -17.61
CA GLU A 110 -15.08 11.89 -16.63
C GLU A 110 -14.34 12.38 -15.39
N VAL A 111 -13.37 13.28 -15.55
CA VAL A 111 -12.72 13.99 -14.45
C VAL A 111 -13.75 14.81 -13.67
N ASN A 112 -14.60 15.57 -14.36
CA ASN A 112 -15.64 16.38 -13.73
C ASN A 112 -16.68 15.53 -12.97
N ASN A 113 -17.07 14.38 -13.51
CA ASN A 113 -17.98 13.45 -12.83
C ASN A 113 -17.39 12.91 -11.52
N CYS A 114 -16.07 12.74 -11.46
CA CYS A 114 -15.37 12.21 -10.30
C CYS A 114 -14.88 13.30 -9.31
N SER A 115 -14.84 14.57 -9.73
CA SER A 115 -14.28 15.68 -8.95
C SER A 115 -14.91 15.82 -7.56
N ARG A 116 -16.22 15.60 -7.43
CA ARG A 116 -16.93 15.60 -6.14
C ARG A 116 -16.39 14.58 -5.14
N PHE A 117 -15.97 13.41 -5.60
CA PHE A 117 -15.36 12.38 -4.74
C PHE A 117 -13.93 12.77 -4.39
N LEU A 118 -13.18 13.33 -5.34
CA LEU A 118 -11.83 13.82 -5.08
C LEU A 118 -11.81 14.96 -4.07
N LYS A 119 -12.67 15.98 -4.25
CA LYS A 119 -12.82 17.11 -3.33
C LYS A 119 -13.12 16.61 -1.92
N ARG A 120 -14.10 15.71 -1.78
CA ARG A 120 -14.47 15.18 -0.47
C ARG A 120 -13.36 14.35 0.16
N GLN A 121 -12.57 13.61 -0.62
CA GLN A 121 -11.37 12.93 -0.10
C GLN A 121 -10.32 13.92 0.39
N VAL A 122 -10.05 15.00 -0.34
CA VAL A 122 -9.13 16.08 0.09
C VAL A 122 -9.60 16.72 1.39
N ASP A 123 -10.91 17.03 1.49
CA ASP A 123 -11.51 17.67 2.66
C ASP A 123 -11.51 16.75 3.88
N LEU A 124 -11.87 15.48 3.69
CA LEU A 124 -11.81 14.48 4.73
C LEU A 124 -10.35 14.33 5.14
N VAL A 125 -9.45 13.85 4.29
CA VAL A 125 -8.05 13.60 4.68
C VAL A 125 -7.41 14.82 5.34
N SER A 126 -7.70 16.03 4.84
CA SER A 126 -7.14 17.30 5.30
C SER A 126 -5.61 17.23 5.41
N PRO A 127 -4.91 16.85 4.32
CA PRO A 127 -3.48 16.60 4.35
C PRO A 127 -2.69 17.91 4.49
N ARG A 128 -1.46 17.82 5.00
CA ARG A 128 -0.52 18.95 5.00
C ARG A 128 0.14 19.10 3.63
N ILE A 129 0.45 17.98 2.99
CA ILE A 129 1.11 17.92 1.69
C ILE A 129 0.19 17.18 0.70
N VAL A 130 -0.04 17.78 -0.45
CA VAL A 130 -0.73 17.18 -1.59
C VAL A 130 0.30 16.96 -2.69
N VAL A 131 0.32 15.76 -3.25
CA VAL A 131 1.24 15.35 -4.30
C VAL A 131 0.45 14.90 -5.50
N THR A 132 0.69 15.48 -6.67
CA THR A 132 0.08 15.02 -7.93
C THR A 132 1.10 14.26 -8.75
N LEU A 133 0.70 13.10 -9.29
CA LEU A 133 1.56 12.25 -10.12
C LEU A 133 1.21 12.41 -11.60
N GLY A 134 2.01 13.20 -12.31
CA GLY A 134 1.86 13.50 -13.73
C GLY A 134 0.99 14.73 -14.03
N ALA A 135 1.09 15.20 -15.28
CA ALA A 135 0.38 16.40 -15.72
C ALA A 135 -1.15 16.22 -15.71
N GLN A 136 -1.63 15.01 -15.97
CA GLN A 136 -3.06 14.70 -15.97
C GLN A 136 -3.66 14.81 -14.56
N ALA A 137 -2.99 14.27 -13.54
CA ALA A 137 -3.44 14.40 -12.15
C ALA A 137 -3.39 15.87 -11.68
N LEU A 138 -2.31 16.58 -12.03
CA LEU A 138 -2.18 18.01 -11.75
C LEU A 138 -3.30 18.83 -12.42
N ASN A 139 -3.60 18.59 -13.69
CA ASN A 139 -4.70 19.27 -14.37
C ASN A 139 -6.08 18.92 -13.79
N ALA A 140 -6.27 17.68 -13.33
CA ALA A 140 -7.55 17.24 -12.79
C ALA A 140 -7.92 17.90 -11.46
N ILE A 141 -6.93 18.23 -10.60
CA ILE A 141 -7.23 18.91 -9.34
C ILE A 141 -7.74 20.35 -9.55
N LYS A 142 -7.55 20.96 -10.74
CA LYS A 142 -8.18 22.24 -11.09
C LYS A 142 -9.72 22.18 -11.03
N SER A 143 -10.31 21.00 -11.24
CA SER A 143 -11.77 20.81 -11.15
C SER A 143 -12.31 20.85 -9.72
N ILE A 144 -11.45 20.84 -8.70
CA ILE A 144 -11.85 20.95 -7.30
C ILE A 144 -11.38 22.27 -6.68
N GLU A 145 -10.17 22.72 -7.01
CA GLU A 145 -9.53 23.93 -6.49
C GLU A 145 -8.51 24.44 -7.55
N PRO A 146 -8.73 25.60 -8.20
CA PRO A 146 -7.94 26.07 -9.34
C PRO A 146 -6.47 26.37 -9.03
N HIS A 147 -5.61 26.27 -10.05
CA HIS A 147 -4.21 26.70 -10.04
C HIS A 147 -3.65 26.87 -11.46
N GLU A 148 -2.55 27.62 -11.59
CA GLU A 148 -1.84 27.85 -12.88
C GLU A 148 -0.54 27.06 -13.03
N ILE A 149 -0.28 26.12 -12.12
CA ILE A 149 0.94 25.30 -12.11
C ILE A 149 0.98 24.33 -13.31
N GLU A 150 2.12 24.29 -13.98
CA GLU A 150 2.45 23.31 -15.02
C GLU A 150 3.56 22.35 -14.55
N LEU A 151 3.47 21.07 -14.90
CA LEU A 151 4.38 20.05 -14.37
C LEU A 151 5.86 20.34 -14.71
N SER A 152 6.16 20.81 -15.91
CA SER A 152 7.52 21.07 -16.38
C SER A 152 8.25 22.14 -15.56
N SER A 153 7.51 23.15 -15.07
CA SER A 153 8.06 24.28 -14.31
C SER A 153 7.96 24.12 -12.78
N ALA A 154 7.22 23.10 -12.32
CA ALA A 154 6.89 22.86 -10.92
C ALA A 154 7.84 21.92 -10.17
N LEU A 155 8.80 21.31 -10.87
CA LEU A 155 9.65 20.28 -10.28
C LEU A 155 10.50 20.81 -9.14
N ARG A 156 10.55 20.04 -8.04
CA ARG A 156 11.30 20.35 -6.82
C ARG A 156 10.97 21.74 -6.25
N LYS A 157 9.71 22.15 -6.40
CA LYS A 157 9.14 23.35 -5.79
C LYS A 157 7.93 22.97 -4.96
N THR A 158 7.62 23.83 -4.00
CA THR A 158 6.38 23.77 -3.23
C THR A 158 5.50 24.94 -3.64
N TRP A 159 4.20 24.70 -3.63
CA TRP A 159 3.19 25.71 -3.93
C TRP A 159 2.16 25.73 -2.80
N ASN A 160 1.65 26.91 -2.46
CA ASN A 160 0.48 26.99 -1.58
C ASN A 160 -0.77 26.70 -2.41
N TRP A 161 -1.49 25.65 -2.05
CA TRP A 161 -2.75 25.25 -2.67
C TRP A 161 -3.82 25.18 -1.58
N TYR A 162 -4.55 26.28 -1.42
CA TYR A 162 -5.63 26.43 -0.44
C TYR A 162 -5.22 26.04 0.99
N GLY A 163 -4.05 26.55 1.43
CA GLY A 163 -3.53 26.29 2.78
C GLY A 163 -2.76 24.97 2.91
N ARG A 164 -2.59 24.23 1.83
CA ARG A 164 -1.83 22.96 1.76
C ARG A 164 -0.58 23.15 0.91
N THR A 165 0.48 22.40 1.20
CA THR A 165 1.65 22.36 0.34
C THR A 165 1.42 21.43 -0.84
N LEU A 166 1.41 21.95 -2.07
CA LEU A 166 1.30 21.17 -3.29
C LEU A 166 2.70 20.91 -3.89
N ILE A 167 2.97 19.65 -4.24
CA ILE A 167 4.17 19.19 -4.94
C ILE A 167 3.73 18.41 -6.19
N ALA A 168 4.19 18.83 -7.36
CA ALA A 168 3.94 18.11 -8.61
C ALA A 168 5.13 17.20 -8.95
N LEU A 169 4.86 15.91 -9.15
CA LEU A 169 5.85 14.91 -9.55
C LEU A 169 5.48 14.31 -10.90
N TYR A 170 6.45 13.73 -11.59
CA TYR A 170 6.14 12.90 -12.77
C TYR A 170 5.46 11.59 -12.33
N HIS A 171 4.62 11.06 -13.21
CA HIS A 171 4.00 9.76 -12.97
C HIS A 171 5.06 8.64 -12.99
N PRO A 172 5.02 7.63 -12.11
CA PRO A 172 6.01 6.55 -12.06
C PRO A 172 5.85 5.49 -13.17
N GLY A 173 5.05 5.78 -14.20
CA GLY A 173 4.72 4.86 -15.29
C GLY A 173 5.75 4.88 -16.43
N GLN A 174 5.75 3.85 -17.27
CA GLN A 174 6.74 3.70 -18.35
C GLN A 174 6.80 4.89 -19.31
N ARG A 175 5.66 5.45 -19.72
CA ARG A 175 5.62 6.62 -20.62
C ARG A 175 6.30 7.85 -20.02
N ALA A 176 6.11 8.09 -18.74
CA ALA A 176 6.74 9.23 -18.05
C ALA A 176 8.23 9.02 -17.78
N MET A 177 8.70 7.77 -17.66
CA MET A 177 10.13 7.47 -17.50
C MET A 177 10.98 7.88 -18.71
N VAL A 178 10.37 7.98 -19.91
CA VAL A 178 11.04 8.50 -21.12
C VAL A 178 11.42 9.97 -20.94
N HIS A 179 10.53 10.76 -20.33
CA HIS A 179 10.75 12.19 -20.12
C HIS A 179 11.48 12.49 -18.82
N ARG A 180 11.41 11.60 -17.84
CA ARG A 180 12.07 11.76 -16.54
C ARG A 180 12.54 10.42 -16.01
N SER A 181 13.85 10.19 -16.13
CA SER A 181 14.51 8.95 -15.70
C SER A 181 14.21 8.61 -14.24
N PHE A 182 14.33 7.32 -13.90
CA PHE A 182 14.11 6.84 -12.54
C PHE A 182 14.99 7.58 -11.51
N LEU A 183 16.26 7.84 -11.81
CA LEU A 183 17.16 8.60 -10.94
C LEU A 183 16.68 10.05 -10.69
N ASN A 184 16.15 10.70 -11.73
CA ASN A 184 15.59 12.04 -11.57
C ASN A 184 14.29 12.03 -10.76
N GLN A 185 13.44 11.01 -10.95
CA GLN A 185 12.25 10.81 -10.11
C GLN A 185 12.64 10.53 -8.66
N LEU A 186 13.68 9.73 -8.42
CA LEU A 186 14.19 9.48 -7.07
C LEU A 186 14.60 10.78 -6.38
N ALA A 187 15.33 11.67 -7.07
CA ALA A 187 15.68 12.98 -6.54
C ALA A 187 14.44 13.86 -6.24
N ASP A 188 13.35 13.72 -7.00
CA ASP A 188 12.11 14.44 -6.69
C ASP A 188 11.37 13.86 -5.48
N TYR A 189 11.38 12.53 -5.33
CA TYR A 189 10.86 11.89 -4.12
C TYR A 189 11.72 12.22 -2.89
N GLN A 190 13.02 12.43 -3.06
CA GLN A 190 13.89 12.92 -1.98
C GLN A 190 13.47 14.33 -1.56
N PHE A 191 13.15 15.21 -2.52
CA PHE A 191 12.59 16.53 -2.23
C PHE A 191 11.24 16.44 -1.48
N LEU A 192 10.35 15.52 -1.88
CA LEU A 192 9.10 15.24 -1.15
C LEU A 192 9.41 14.80 0.29
N ALA A 193 10.30 13.83 0.48
CA ALA A 193 10.64 13.31 1.81
C ALA A 193 11.29 14.39 2.69
N GLU A 194 12.15 15.24 2.14
CA GLU A 194 12.74 16.36 2.87
C GLU A 194 11.69 17.41 3.25
N THR A 195 10.79 17.76 2.32
CA THR A 195 9.68 18.68 2.58
C THR A 195 8.78 18.11 3.69
N PHE A 196 8.45 16.82 3.61
CA PHE A 196 7.69 16.12 4.64
C PHE A 196 8.37 16.19 6.00
N ARG A 197 9.67 15.87 6.08
CA ARG A 197 10.45 15.95 7.33
C ARG A 197 10.48 17.37 7.90
N ARG A 198 10.58 18.40 7.07
CA ARG A 198 10.51 19.81 7.51
C ARG A 198 9.12 20.18 8.04
N THR A 199 8.06 19.77 7.35
CA THR A 199 6.66 20.02 7.73
C THR A 199 6.21 19.21 8.96
N VAL A 200 6.85 18.06 9.24
CA VAL A 200 6.52 17.15 10.35
C VAL A 200 7.51 17.21 11.52
N ARG A 201 8.66 17.90 11.39
CA ARG A 201 9.66 18.11 12.46
C ARG A 201 9.14 18.73 13.78
N GLN A 202 7.86 19.05 13.88
CA GLN A 202 7.19 19.30 15.15
C GLN A 202 6.69 18.07 15.92
N ARG A 203 6.74 16.82 15.42
CA ARG A 203 6.45 15.63 16.24
C ARG A 203 6.80 14.32 15.52
N VAL A 204 7.52 13.46 16.24
CA VAL A 204 7.88 12.06 15.93
C VAL A 204 9.13 11.90 15.07
N ALA A 205 10.28 11.80 15.76
CA ALA A 205 11.38 10.97 15.28
C ALA A 205 10.96 9.50 15.42
N LEU A 206 11.22 8.67 14.42
CA LEU A 206 11.49 7.24 14.64
C LEU A 206 12.16 6.66 13.40
N GLY A 207 13.37 6.16 13.62
CA GLY A 207 14.08 5.32 12.66
C GLY A 207 13.38 3.97 12.58
N ILE A 208 12.97 3.61 11.37
CA ILE A 208 12.66 2.24 11.01
C ILE A 208 13.54 1.92 9.80
N ALA A 209 14.30 0.84 9.89
CA ALA A 209 15.12 0.33 8.79
C ALA A 209 14.24 0.07 7.54
N PRO A 210 14.79 0.18 6.32
CA PRO A 210 14.02 0.08 5.08
C PRO A 210 13.19 -1.21 5.01
N THR A 211 11.87 -1.02 4.85
CA THR A 211 10.77 -2.00 4.90
C THR A 211 11.02 -3.27 4.08
N SER A 212 11.39 -3.13 2.81
CA SER A 212 11.32 -4.23 1.85
C SER A 212 12.47 -5.23 1.97
N ALA A 213 13.68 -4.77 2.34
CA ALA A 213 14.84 -5.65 2.54
C ALA A 213 14.63 -6.56 3.75
N THR A 214 14.15 -6.01 4.87
CA THR A 214 13.82 -6.80 6.07
C THR A 214 12.64 -7.75 5.80
N VAL A 215 11.60 -7.31 5.09
CA VAL A 215 10.48 -8.19 4.70
C VAL A 215 10.96 -9.35 3.84
N ALA A 216 11.83 -9.09 2.84
CA ALA A 216 12.36 -10.12 1.97
C ALA A 216 13.23 -11.13 2.73
N GLN A 217 14.08 -10.68 3.67
CA GLN A 217 14.88 -11.56 4.52
C GLN A 217 14.02 -12.48 5.39
N ILE A 218 12.97 -11.93 6.01
CA ILE A 218 12.05 -12.70 6.84
C ILE A 218 11.26 -13.70 5.97
N ALA A 219 10.78 -13.26 4.81
CA ALA A 219 10.07 -14.12 3.87
C ALA A 219 10.98 -15.26 3.36
N GLU A 220 12.24 -14.97 3.09
CA GLU A 220 13.25 -15.96 2.72
C GLU A 220 13.40 -17.02 3.81
N LYS A 221 13.57 -16.61 5.07
CA LYS A 221 13.70 -17.53 6.22
C LYS A 221 12.46 -18.43 6.38
N LEU A 222 11.25 -17.88 6.28
CA LEU A 222 10.00 -18.65 6.37
C LEU A 222 9.81 -19.62 5.20
N ALA A 223 10.33 -19.30 4.02
CA ALA A 223 10.19 -20.11 2.80
C ALA A 223 11.30 -21.17 2.60
N THR A 224 12.09 -21.49 3.64
CA THR A 224 13.20 -22.46 3.57
C THR A 224 12.77 -23.93 3.65
N GLN A 225 11.49 -24.22 3.86
CA GLN A 225 11.01 -25.60 4.04
C GLN A 225 11.36 -26.50 2.84
N PRO A 226 11.69 -27.80 3.06
CA PRO A 226 12.15 -28.69 1.99
C PRO A 226 11.20 -28.81 0.80
N ASN A 227 9.88 -28.75 1.03
CA ASN A 227 8.87 -28.87 -0.02
C ASN A 227 8.37 -27.50 -0.53
N GLY A 228 8.94 -26.40 -0.01
CA GLY A 228 8.34 -25.07 -0.13
C GLY A 228 7.07 -24.93 0.72
N ILE A 229 6.52 -23.73 0.74
CA ILE A 229 5.25 -23.41 1.37
C ILE A 229 4.33 -22.73 0.36
N SER A 230 3.02 -22.79 0.56
CA SER A 230 2.11 -22.02 -0.28
C SER A 230 2.36 -20.53 -0.07
N TYR A 231 2.18 -19.73 -1.13
CA TYR A 231 2.24 -18.27 -1.07
C TYR A 231 1.21 -17.72 -0.06
N PHE A 232 0.05 -18.39 0.02
CA PHE A 232 -0.94 -18.15 1.05
C PHE A 232 -0.34 -18.32 2.46
N ALA A 233 0.32 -19.45 2.74
CA ALA A 233 0.94 -19.75 4.02
C ALA A 233 2.03 -18.76 4.37
N LEU A 234 2.87 -18.36 3.41
CA LEU A 234 3.92 -17.35 3.61
C LEU A 234 3.35 -16.05 4.19
N HIS A 235 2.25 -15.53 3.64
CA HIS A 235 1.57 -14.35 4.18
C HIS A 235 1.06 -14.54 5.61
N LYS A 236 0.57 -15.74 5.95
CA LYS A 236 0.00 -16.02 7.28
C LYS A 236 1.10 -16.20 8.32
N LEU A 237 2.15 -16.93 7.99
CA LEU A 237 3.30 -17.13 8.86
C LEU A 237 4.02 -15.81 9.14
N PHE A 238 4.21 -14.96 8.12
CA PHE A 238 4.77 -13.62 8.32
C PHE A 238 3.90 -12.78 9.28
N TYR A 239 2.59 -12.78 9.06
CA TYR A 239 1.66 -12.08 9.95
C TYR A 239 1.71 -12.60 11.40
N LEU A 240 1.82 -13.93 11.59
CA LEU A 240 1.91 -14.53 12.91
C LEU A 240 3.24 -14.20 13.60
N ALA A 241 4.35 -14.14 12.85
CA ALA A 241 5.63 -13.67 13.37
C ALA A 241 5.55 -12.22 13.84
N GLU A 242 4.96 -11.33 13.05
CA GLU A 242 4.69 -9.95 13.45
C GLU A 242 3.79 -9.86 14.70
N TYR A 243 2.76 -10.69 14.77
CA TYR A 243 1.85 -10.74 15.91
C TYR A 243 2.55 -11.17 17.20
N GLU A 244 3.29 -12.28 17.18
CA GLU A 244 4.02 -12.75 18.37
C GLU A 244 5.14 -11.78 18.75
N TYR A 245 5.87 -11.23 17.76
CA TYR A 245 6.89 -10.22 18.04
C TYR A 245 6.30 -8.99 18.74
N TYR A 246 5.15 -8.49 18.27
CA TYR A 246 4.48 -7.36 18.91
C TYR A 246 4.03 -7.67 20.34
N ARG A 247 3.54 -8.89 20.59
CA ARG A 247 3.12 -9.31 21.95
C ARG A 247 4.24 -9.27 22.97
N HIS A 248 5.47 -9.57 22.55
CA HIS A 248 6.65 -9.60 23.41
C HIS A 248 7.36 -8.26 23.53
N ASN A 249 7.33 -7.43 22.48
CA ASN A 249 8.16 -6.22 22.40
C ASN A 249 7.36 -4.91 22.39
N ASN A 250 6.02 -4.98 22.36
CA ASN A 250 5.11 -3.84 22.23
C ASN A 250 5.45 -2.90 21.05
N ARG A 251 6.09 -3.45 20.02
CA ARG A 251 6.46 -2.77 18.78
C ARG A 251 6.46 -3.77 17.65
N ARG A 252 6.35 -3.26 16.42
CA ARG A 252 6.37 -4.08 15.21
C ARG A 252 7.77 -4.62 14.92
N MET A 253 7.83 -5.80 14.33
CA MET A 253 9.08 -6.39 13.82
C MET A 253 9.54 -5.64 12.57
N THR A 254 8.59 -5.29 11.71
CA THR A 254 8.81 -4.53 10.47
C THR A 254 7.79 -3.42 10.29
N SER A 255 8.08 -2.50 9.38
CA SER A 255 7.15 -1.47 8.90
C SER A 255 6.25 -1.97 7.75
N ALA A 256 6.15 -3.29 7.54
CA ALA A 256 5.38 -3.86 6.43
C ALA A 256 3.91 -3.43 6.46
N TYR A 257 3.39 -3.02 5.30
CA TYR A 257 1.99 -2.63 5.14
C TYR A 257 1.11 -3.88 5.00
N ILE A 258 0.54 -4.34 6.11
CA ILE A 258 -0.32 -5.53 6.14
C ILE A 258 -1.79 -5.12 6.11
N VAL A 259 -2.53 -5.65 5.12
CA VAL A 259 -3.96 -5.38 4.94
C VAL A 259 -4.80 -6.65 5.08
N ARG A 260 -6.08 -6.50 5.45
CA ARG A 260 -7.04 -7.60 5.46
C ARG A 260 -7.55 -7.85 4.03
N GLN A 261 -7.31 -9.03 3.46
CA GLN A 261 -8.02 -9.54 2.27
C GLN A 261 -9.00 -10.67 2.57
N LYS A 262 -9.85 -11.06 1.61
CA LYS A 262 -10.88 -12.12 1.77
C LYS A 262 -10.31 -13.39 2.45
N GLU A 263 -9.11 -13.75 2.04
CA GLU A 263 -8.37 -14.93 2.48
C GLU A 263 -7.47 -14.67 3.70
N GLY A 264 -7.64 -13.56 4.42
CA GLY A 264 -6.91 -13.19 5.64
C GLY A 264 -5.88 -12.07 5.43
N PRO A 265 -4.89 -11.91 6.32
CA PRO A 265 -3.86 -10.88 6.21
C PRO A 265 -3.03 -11.07 4.94
N TYR A 266 -2.73 -9.96 4.26
CA TYR A 266 -1.90 -9.88 3.06
C TYR A 266 -0.82 -8.82 3.31
N VAL A 267 0.43 -9.19 3.05
CA VAL A 267 1.60 -8.34 3.29
C VAL A 267 2.00 -7.72 1.96
N PHE A 268 1.84 -6.42 1.83
CA PHE A 268 1.90 -5.73 0.55
C PHE A 268 3.25 -5.89 -0.16
N GLU A 269 4.35 -5.79 0.59
CA GLU A 269 5.72 -5.91 0.11
C GLU A 269 6.05 -7.33 -0.37
N MET A 270 5.28 -8.32 0.07
CA MET A 270 5.41 -9.72 -0.35
C MET A 270 4.70 -10.03 -1.67
N HIS A 271 4.27 -9.04 -2.46
CA HIS A 271 3.80 -9.30 -3.81
C HIS A 271 4.83 -10.13 -4.60
N ILE A 272 4.40 -11.20 -5.28
CA ILE A 272 5.32 -12.23 -5.81
C ILE A 272 6.44 -11.68 -6.68
N LYS A 273 6.12 -10.70 -7.55
CA LYS A 273 7.12 -10.03 -8.41
C LYS A 273 8.19 -9.26 -7.62
N LYS A 274 7.83 -8.69 -6.45
CA LYS A 274 8.78 -8.01 -5.56
C LYS A 274 9.67 -9.05 -4.88
N LEU A 275 9.07 -10.10 -4.32
CA LEU A 275 9.81 -11.20 -3.67
C LEU A 275 10.82 -11.87 -4.61
N SER A 276 10.42 -12.23 -5.82
CA SER A 276 11.32 -12.87 -6.79
C SER A 276 12.49 -11.99 -7.23
N LYS A 277 12.38 -10.66 -7.14
CA LYS A 277 13.50 -9.73 -7.38
C LYS A 277 14.41 -9.60 -6.18
N ALA A 278 13.84 -9.63 -4.97
CA ALA A 278 14.57 -9.42 -3.73
C ALA A 278 15.32 -10.68 -3.26
N ILE A 279 14.75 -11.87 -3.49
CA ILE A 279 15.30 -13.16 -3.06
C ILE A 279 15.89 -13.88 -4.26
N LYS A 280 17.23 -13.88 -4.39
CA LYS A 280 17.96 -14.41 -5.56
C LYS A 280 17.61 -15.86 -5.92
N ASN A 281 17.39 -16.71 -4.91
CA ASN A 281 17.15 -18.14 -5.10
C ASN A 281 15.69 -18.55 -4.83
N LEU A 282 14.73 -17.63 -5.02
CA LEU A 282 13.32 -17.95 -4.84
C LEU A 282 12.77 -18.73 -6.03
N LYS A 283 12.39 -19.98 -5.80
CA LYS A 283 11.63 -20.79 -6.73
C LYS A 283 10.14 -20.55 -6.50
N VAL A 284 9.41 -20.33 -7.58
CA VAL A 284 7.96 -20.13 -7.59
C VAL A 284 7.36 -21.05 -8.64
N TRP A 285 6.38 -21.86 -8.26
CA TRP A 285 5.69 -22.78 -9.18
C TRP A 285 4.24 -22.98 -8.75
N ASN A 286 3.41 -23.49 -9.65
CA ASN A 286 2.04 -23.90 -9.31
C ASN A 286 2.02 -25.38 -8.92
N ASP A 287 1.40 -25.69 -7.79
CA ASP A 287 1.00 -27.04 -7.39
C ASP A 287 -0.53 -27.07 -7.30
N ARG A 288 -1.16 -27.65 -8.32
CA ARG A 288 -2.63 -27.57 -8.52
C ARG A 288 -3.07 -26.10 -8.55
N ASP A 289 -3.99 -25.71 -7.68
CA ASP A 289 -4.51 -24.33 -7.57
C ASP A 289 -3.71 -23.45 -6.61
N ARG A 290 -2.55 -23.90 -6.13
CA ARG A 290 -1.73 -23.18 -5.15
C ARG A 290 -0.42 -22.71 -5.77
N LEU A 291 -0.11 -21.44 -5.59
CA LEU A 291 1.21 -20.90 -5.87
C LEU A 291 2.15 -21.30 -4.72
N ILE A 292 3.20 -22.05 -5.00
CA ILE A 292 4.21 -22.48 -4.02
C ILE A 292 5.46 -21.62 -4.16
N VAL A 293 6.06 -21.29 -3.02
CA VAL A 293 7.31 -20.53 -2.92
C VAL A 293 8.33 -21.31 -2.09
N LYS A 294 9.58 -21.33 -2.56
CA LYS A 294 10.70 -21.94 -1.85
C LYS A 294 11.97 -21.13 -2.04
N ALA A 295 12.58 -20.71 -0.94
CA ALA A 295 13.90 -20.10 -0.95
C ALA A 295 14.99 -21.18 -1.01
N GLY A 296 16.00 -21.01 -1.87
CA GLY A 296 17.15 -21.90 -1.93
C GLY A 296 18.11 -21.67 -0.76
N GLY A 297 18.32 -22.69 0.07
CA GLY A 297 19.15 -22.65 1.28
C GLY A 297 20.66 -22.59 1.06
N ARG A 298 21.18 -21.62 0.30
CA ARG A 298 22.56 -21.17 0.49
C ARG A 298 22.53 -20.06 1.54
N PHE A 299 22.63 -20.48 2.80
CA PHE A 299 22.95 -19.60 3.92
C PHE A 299 24.31 -18.96 3.62
N ASP A 300 24.32 -17.64 3.44
CA ASP A 300 25.57 -16.89 3.45
C ASP A 300 26.12 -16.91 4.88
N LEU A 301 27.19 -17.68 5.12
CA LEU A 301 27.84 -17.75 6.44
C LEU A 301 28.32 -16.38 6.93
N PHE A 302 28.46 -15.39 6.05
CA PHE A 302 28.80 -14.01 6.44
C PHE A 302 27.59 -13.19 6.92
N ALA A 303 26.35 -13.64 6.69
CA ALA A 303 25.13 -13.02 7.22
C ALA A 303 24.86 -13.37 8.69
N LEU A 304 25.61 -14.30 9.28
CA LEU A 304 25.52 -14.71 10.69
C LEU A 304 26.04 -13.67 11.70
N ARG A 305 26.60 -12.54 11.26
CA ARG A 305 27.16 -11.50 12.14
C ARG A 305 26.24 -10.33 12.48
N ALA A 306 24.93 -10.50 12.28
CA ALA A 306 23.94 -9.74 13.02
C ALA A 306 23.04 -10.77 13.71
N SER A 307 23.04 -10.81 15.04
CA SER A 307 21.97 -11.46 15.78
C SER A 307 20.66 -10.81 15.34
N ASN A 308 19.94 -11.45 14.42
CA ASN A 308 18.66 -10.94 13.95
C ASN A 308 17.68 -11.11 15.11
N GLU A 309 17.32 -10.00 15.72
CA GLU A 309 16.43 -9.85 16.87
C GLU A 309 15.16 -10.72 16.83
N TYR A 310 14.74 -11.13 15.63
CA TYR A 310 13.52 -11.87 15.34
C TYR A 310 13.72 -13.37 15.07
N ASP A 311 14.95 -13.88 15.04
CA ASP A 311 15.22 -15.27 14.61
C ASP A 311 14.55 -16.33 15.50
N ASP A 312 14.54 -16.11 16.82
CA ASP A 312 13.89 -17.02 17.76
C ASP A 312 12.37 -17.07 17.52
N ILE A 313 11.75 -15.93 17.21
CA ILE A 313 10.34 -15.86 16.87
C ILE A 313 10.07 -16.54 15.53
N LEU A 314 10.91 -16.32 14.51
CA LEU A 314 10.74 -16.98 13.22
C LEU A 314 10.88 -18.50 13.32
N LYS A 315 11.84 -18.98 14.11
CA LYS A 315 12.00 -20.39 14.42
C LYS A 315 10.78 -20.94 15.15
N TYR A 316 10.35 -20.27 16.22
CA TYR A 316 9.14 -20.63 16.96
C TYR A 316 7.90 -20.74 16.06
N ILE A 317 7.66 -19.76 15.19
CA ILE A 317 6.54 -19.76 14.25
C ILE A 317 6.66 -20.90 13.25
N SER A 318 7.86 -21.13 12.71
CA SER A 318 8.10 -22.20 11.74
C SER A 318 7.86 -23.57 12.37
N ASP A 319 8.37 -23.80 13.57
CA ASP A 319 8.25 -25.06 14.30
C ASP A 319 6.80 -25.31 14.75
N LYS A 320 6.16 -24.29 15.34
CA LYS A 320 4.78 -24.38 15.85
C LYS A 320 3.75 -24.68 14.75
N TYR A 321 3.97 -24.16 13.55
CA TYR A 321 3.03 -24.27 12.44
C TYR A 321 3.52 -25.14 11.28
N ALA A 322 4.61 -25.90 11.46
CA ALA A 322 5.23 -26.73 10.42
C ALA A 322 4.24 -27.66 9.70
N ASN A 323 3.29 -28.23 10.45
CA ASN A 323 2.30 -29.19 9.94
C ASN A 323 0.90 -28.57 9.71
N SER A 324 0.77 -27.25 9.80
CA SER A 324 -0.52 -26.58 9.60
C SER A 324 -0.87 -26.50 8.12
N THR A 325 -2.10 -26.85 7.76
CA THR A 325 -2.62 -26.62 6.41
C THR A 325 -2.92 -25.13 6.18
N ASP A 326 -3.14 -24.73 4.92
CA ASP A 326 -3.62 -23.38 4.60
C ASP A 326 -4.94 -23.06 5.34
N GLY A 327 -5.83 -24.05 5.50
CA GLY A 327 -7.06 -23.91 6.26
C GLY A 327 -6.83 -23.67 7.74
N ASP A 328 -5.87 -24.37 8.34
CA ASP A 328 -5.49 -24.19 9.75
C ASP A 328 -4.89 -22.81 9.97
N LEU A 329 -3.93 -22.42 9.12
CA LEU A 329 -3.30 -21.09 9.17
C LEU A 329 -4.35 -19.98 9.01
N LYS A 330 -5.30 -20.13 8.09
CA LYS A 330 -6.44 -19.21 7.93
C LYS A 330 -7.20 -19.08 9.24
N ARG A 331 -7.60 -20.20 9.86
CA ARG A 331 -8.33 -20.19 11.13
C ARG A 331 -7.52 -19.51 12.24
N ILE A 332 -6.24 -19.84 12.37
CA ILE A 332 -5.35 -19.32 13.40
C ILE A 332 -5.19 -17.80 13.29
N VAL A 333 -4.94 -17.25 12.09
CA VAL A 333 -4.79 -15.80 11.93
C VAL A 333 -6.07 -15.05 12.29
N TYR A 334 -7.26 -15.59 11.96
CA TYR A 334 -8.54 -14.98 12.33
C TYR A 334 -8.82 -15.00 13.84
N LEU A 335 -8.15 -15.86 14.59
CA LEU A 335 -8.21 -15.90 16.05
C LEU A 335 -7.25 -14.90 16.72
N THR A 336 -6.43 -14.15 15.99
CA THR A 336 -5.61 -13.09 16.61
C THR A 336 -6.44 -11.86 17.00
N ALA A 337 -5.99 -11.10 17.98
CA ALA A 337 -6.72 -9.92 18.47
C ALA A 337 -7.02 -8.87 17.37
N PRO A 338 -6.05 -8.49 16.50
CA PRO A 338 -6.32 -7.55 15.40
C PRO A 338 -7.41 -8.02 14.45
N MET A 339 -7.34 -9.28 14.00
CA MET A 339 -8.31 -9.84 13.06
C MET A 339 -9.70 -9.97 13.70
N ARG A 340 -9.79 -10.40 14.96
CA ARG A 340 -11.08 -10.46 15.69
C ARG A 340 -11.72 -9.08 15.81
N GLN A 341 -10.94 -8.03 16.04
CA GLN A 341 -11.46 -6.67 16.12
C GLN A 341 -12.03 -6.20 14.78
N MET A 342 -11.34 -6.47 13.67
CA MET A 342 -11.82 -6.16 12.32
C MET A 342 -13.14 -6.89 12.02
N LEU A 343 -13.22 -8.20 12.27
CA LEU A 343 -14.45 -8.97 12.07
C LEU A 343 -15.62 -8.46 12.95
N ARG A 344 -15.33 -8.02 14.18
CA ARG A 344 -16.34 -7.40 15.05
C ARG A 344 -16.86 -6.08 14.47
N ARG A 345 -15.99 -5.27 13.87
CA ARG A 345 -16.37 -4.02 13.19
C ARG A 345 -17.26 -4.31 11.97
N GLU A 346 -16.90 -5.29 11.15
CA GLU A 346 -17.73 -5.72 10.00
C GLU A 346 -19.13 -6.13 10.46
N LYS A 347 -19.21 -6.96 11.50
CA LYS A 347 -20.50 -7.46 12.02
C LYS A 347 -21.34 -6.37 12.70
N LYS A 348 -20.73 -5.51 13.51
CA LYS A 348 -21.46 -4.52 14.33
C LYS A 348 -21.78 -3.22 13.60
N LEU A 349 -20.88 -2.77 12.73
CA LEU A 349 -20.96 -1.44 12.10
C LEU A 349 -21.31 -1.53 10.61
N GLY A 350 -21.39 -2.72 10.03
CA GLY A 350 -21.55 -2.90 8.59
C GLY A 350 -20.36 -2.37 7.77
N GLU A 351 -19.26 -2.03 8.44
CA GLU A 351 -18.07 -1.45 7.83
C GLU A 351 -17.24 -2.57 7.17
N SER A 352 -17.07 -2.54 5.85
CA SER A 352 -16.16 -3.48 5.18
C SER A 352 -14.72 -3.20 5.61
N THR A 353 -14.03 -4.21 6.15
CA THR A 353 -12.60 -4.10 6.48
C THR A 353 -11.69 -4.64 5.37
N PHE A 354 -12.24 -4.94 4.20
CA PHE A 354 -11.48 -5.37 3.04
C PHE A 354 -10.46 -4.28 2.62
N ASN A 355 -9.21 -4.71 2.43
CA ASN A 355 -8.01 -3.91 2.21
C ASN A 355 -7.71 -2.86 3.31
N LYS A 356 -8.34 -2.94 4.49
CA LYS A 356 -7.98 -2.08 5.64
C LYS A 356 -6.66 -2.56 6.24
N ALA A 357 -5.78 -1.62 6.57
CA ALA A 357 -4.54 -1.91 7.28
C ALA A 357 -4.86 -2.56 8.63
N ILE A 358 -4.09 -3.58 8.99
CA ILE A 358 -4.26 -4.27 10.25
C ILE A 358 -3.60 -3.46 11.36
N ASP A 359 -4.38 -3.15 12.39
CA ASP A 359 -3.92 -2.41 13.56
C ASP A 359 -3.38 -3.38 14.63
N PHE A 360 -2.07 -3.36 14.84
CA PHE A 360 -1.41 -4.20 15.84
C PHE A 360 -1.47 -3.59 17.25
N SER A 361 -1.81 -2.30 17.39
CA SER A 361 -1.87 -1.63 18.70
C SER A 361 -2.98 -2.17 19.62
N VAL A 362 -3.88 -2.98 19.08
CA VAL A 362 -4.99 -3.60 19.81
C VAL A 362 -4.61 -4.89 20.51
N ILE A 363 -3.35 -5.32 20.36
CA ILE A 363 -2.79 -6.48 21.03
C ILE A 363 -2.49 -6.10 22.49
N SER A 364 -3.12 -6.80 23.43
CA SER A 364 -2.71 -6.74 24.83
C SER A 364 -1.35 -7.41 25.01
N THR A 365 -0.38 -6.71 25.60
CA THR A 365 0.94 -7.29 25.91
C THR A 365 0.79 -8.51 26.81
N ALA A 366 1.57 -9.55 26.56
CA ALA A 366 1.69 -10.63 27.54
C ALA A 366 2.42 -10.06 28.76
N SER A 367 1.72 -9.96 29.89
CA SER A 367 2.30 -9.66 31.20
C SER A 367 3.23 -10.78 31.64
#